data_AF-A0A4R2HRB2-F1
#
_entry.id   AF-A0A4R2HRB2-F1
#
_cell.length_a   1.000
_cell.length_b   1.000
_cell.length_c   1.000
_cell.angle_alpha   90.00
_cell.angle_beta   90.00
_cell.angle_gamma   90.00
#
_symmetry.space_group_name_H-M   'P 1'
#
loop_
_entity.id
_entity.type
_entity.pdbx_description
1 polymer ?
#
loop_
_entity_poly.entity_id
_entity_poly.type
_entity_poly.pdbx_seq_one_letter_code
_entity_poly.pdbx_strand_id
1 'polypeptide(L)'
;MTGPGVEWVELWDGRRWPGRVRDGVPEFGFGMAPPGLSTRRQLRDRGLCRGGQEPFARLVWKRDRRFAWLYVDAHAKPKRTATDAQLTAVGKALAARKLCAECGPVDHFVRTTDQLCGDCHEAGVTPPGDEAATWRVLHEWQSDTDASDDVAPAVDRAAEAAARAAAQTRHTEQATDDATRDEQLARWHPDDHAEHGSGDDDHTGADRFGAMEAGAA
;
A
#
# COMPACT_ATOMS: atom_id res chain seq x y z
N MET A 1 42.15 3.40 30.44
CA MET A 1 40.96 2.98 29.68
C MET A 1 39.74 3.37 30.49
N THR A 2 39.32 4.63 30.36
CA THR A 2 38.21 5.20 31.12
C THR A 2 36.92 4.58 30.59
N GLY A 3 36.24 3.78 31.42
CA GLY A 3 34.91 3.26 31.06
C GLY A 3 33.98 4.45 30.77
N PRO A 4 33.18 4.43 29.69
CA PRO A 4 32.32 5.56 29.44
C PRO A 4 31.25 5.60 30.52
N GLY A 5 31.23 6.70 31.27
CA GLY A 5 30.12 7.02 32.15
C GLY A 5 28.83 6.95 31.33
N VAL A 6 27.83 6.27 31.88
CA VAL A 6 26.48 6.34 31.35
C VAL A 6 26.05 7.79 31.47
N GLU A 7 25.92 8.48 30.34
CA GLU A 7 25.40 9.82 30.29
C GLU A 7 23.88 9.75 30.10
N TRP A 8 23.17 10.68 30.74
CA TRP A 8 21.72 10.79 30.58
C TRP A 8 21.42 11.67 29.39
N VAL A 9 21.03 11.05 28.29
CA VAL A 9 20.71 11.76 27.05
C VAL A 9 19.23 12.14 27.05
N GLU A 10 18.94 13.38 26.68
CA GLU A 10 17.57 13.85 26.47
C GLU A 10 17.07 13.42 25.08
N LEU A 11 15.88 12.83 25.03
CA LEU A 11 15.21 12.38 23.81
C LEU A 11 14.37 13.51 23.20
N TRP A 12 13.91 13.32 21.96
CA TRP A 12 13.07 14.27 21.23
C TRP A 12 11.74 14.59 21.93
N ASP A 13 11.31 13.77 22.89
CA ASP A 13 10.07 13.91 23.65
C ASP A 13 10.31 14.30 25.12
N GLY A 14 11.53 14.76 25.45
CA GLY A 14 11.92 15.21 26.80
C GLY A 14 12.21 14.08 27.79
N ARG A 15 12.06 12.80 27.40
CA ARG A 15 12.48 11.67 28.24
C ARG A 15 14.01 11.65 28.35
N ARG A 16 14.52 11.19 29.49
CA ARG A 16 15.96 10.95 29.69
C ARG A 16 16.26 9.46 29.58
N TRP A 17 17.29 9.10 28.83
CA TRP A 17 17.67 7.71 28.59
C TRP A 17 19.17 7.49 28.78
N PRO A 18 19.60 6.35 29.36
CA PRO A 18 21.02 6.04 29.50
C PRO A 18 21.66 5.82 28.13
N GLY A 19 22.74 6.56 27.85
CA GLY A 19 23.46 6.48 26.60
C GLY A 19 24.86 7.07 26.71
N ARG A 20 25.46 7.32 25.55
CA ARG A 20 26.69 8.12 25.41
C ARG A 20 26.41 9.25 24.43
N VAL A 21 27.11 10.37 24.54
CA VAL A 21 27.11 11.39 23.49
C VAL A 21 28.47 11.36 22.79
N ARG A 22 28.46 11.27 21.46
CA ARG A 22 29.67 11.37 20.64
C ARG A 22 29.45 12.36 19.51
N ASP A 23 30.34 13.33 19.40
CA ASP A 23 30.28 14.40 18.39
C ASP A 23 28.94 15.17 18.42
N GLY A 24 28.38 15.37 19.62
CA GLY A 24 27.07 16.01 19.81
C GLY A 24 25.87 15.14 19.44
N VAL A 25 26.07 13.88 19.03
CA VAL A 25 25.00 12.95 18.67
C VAL A 25 24.87 11.85 19.74
N PRO A 26 23.65 11.61 20.25
CA PRO A 26 23.34 10.47 21.09
C PRO A 26 23.77 9.13 20.47
N GLU A 27 24.41 8.27 21.26
CA GLU A 27 24.79 6.92 20.89
C GLU A 27 24.23 5.89 21.87
N PHE A 28 23.59 4.86 21.32
CA PHE A 28 23.06 3.73 22.07
C PHE A 28 23.73 2.43 21.63
N GLY A 29 24.01 1.55 22.60
CA GLY A 29 24.49 0.21 22.30
C GLY A 29 23.40 -0.67 21.66
N PHE A 30 23.81 -1.78 21.05
CA PHE A 30 22.87 -2.77 20.52
C PHE A 30 21.86 -3.23 21.59
N GLY A 31 20.57 -3.15 21.28
CA GLY A 31 19.48 -3.49 22.22
C GLY A 31 19.19 -2.45 23.30
N MET A 32 19.94 -1.33 23.35
CA MET A 32 19.79 -0.29 24.37
C MET A 32 19.08 0.97 23.84
N ALA A 33 18.66 0.98 22.57
CA ALA A 33 17.96 2.13 22.00
C ALA A 33 16.55 2.27 22.61
N PRO A 34 16.14 3.50 22.96
CA PRO A 34 14.81 3.74 23.51
C PRO A 34 13.70 3.45 22.50
N PRO A 35 12.48 3.13 22.95
CA PRO A 35 11.32 2.97 22.08
C PRO A 35 10.94 4.32 21.46
N GLY A 36 10.54 4.28 20.18
CA GLY A 36 10.23 5.46 19.36
C GLY A 36 11.38 5.90 18.45
N LEU A 37 12.53 5.21 18.52
CA LEU A 37 13.61 5.32 17.54
C LEU A 37 13.70 4.06 16.68
N SER A 38 13.79 4.25 15.37
CA SER A 38 13.98 3.15 14.43
C SER A 38 15.10 3.43 13.44
N THR A 39 15.78 2.36 13.03
CA THR A 39 16.70 2.39 11.90
C THR A 39 15.95 2.60 10.59
N ARG A 40 16.66 3.08 9.55
CA ARG A 40 16.09 3.19 8.19
C ARG A 40 15.53 1.88 7.65
N ARG A 41 16.07 0.73 8.07
CA ARG A 41 15.55 -0.59 7.69
C ARG A 41 14.24 -0.88 8.40
N GLN A 42 14.19 -0.71 9.72
CA GLN A 42 12.97 -0.91 10.50
C GLN A 42 11.81 0.01 10.05
N LEU A 43 12.10 1.28 9.69
CA LEU A 43 11.08 2.16 9.10
C LEU A 43 10.55 1.60 7.77
N ARG A 44 11.44 1.11 6.90
CA ARG A 44 11.05 0.53 5.61
C ARG A 44 10.18 -0.70 5.76
N ASP A 45 10.49 -1.56 6.72
CA ASP A 45 9.73 -2.77 7.01
C ASP A 45 8.30 -2.43 7.48
N ARG A 46 8.09 -1.23 8.04
CA ARG A 46 6.78 -0.67 8.43
C ARG A 46 6.13 0.18 7.33
N GLY A 47 6.67 0.22 6.11
CA GLY A 47 6.16 1.07 5.03
C GLY A 47 6.41 2.58 5.24
N LEU A 48 7.29 2.95 6.17
CA LEU A 48 7.64 4.33 6.49
C LEU A 48 8.97 4.74 5.85
N CYS A 49 9.13 6.04 5.69
CA CYS A 49 10.37 6.68 5.29
C CYS A 49 10.75 7.75 6.34
N ARG A 50 12.03 8.13 6.35
CA ARG A 50 12.58 9.11 7.31
C ARG A 50 11.95 10.51 7.21
N GLY A 51 11.16 10.81 6.17
CA GLY A 51 10.39 12.06 6.09
C GLY A 51 11.20 13.35 5.90
N GLY A 52 12.50 13.24 5.63
CA GLY A 52 13.43 14.38 5.49
C GLY A 52 14.16 14.74 6.79
N GLN A 53 13.88 14.06 7.91
CA GLN A 53 14.52 14.34 9.19
C GLN A 53 16.01 13.95 9.18
N GLU A 54 16.82 14.73 9.91
CA GLU A 54 18.20 14.38 10.24
C GLU A 54 18.23 13.22 11.24
N PRO A 55 19.31 12.40 11.27
CA PRO A 55 19.46 11.36 12.27
C PRO A 55 19.44 11.92 13.69
N PHE A 56 18.63 11.33 14.58
CA PHE A 56 18.59 11.74 15.98
C PHE A 56 19.73 11.10 16.78
N ALA A 57 20.04 9.83 16.52
CA ALA A 57 21.01 9.06 17.30
C ALA A 57 21.74 8.01 16.46
N ARG A 58 22.79 7.42 17.03
CA ARG A 58 23.53 6.29 16.46
C ARG A 58 23.31 5.04 17.30
N LEU A 59 22.93 3.95 16.64
CA LEU A 59 23.01 2.62 17.22
C LEU A 59 24.38 2.03 16.89
N VAL A 60 25.19 1.70 17.90
CA VAL A 60 26.54 1.17 17.72
C VAL A 60 26.67 -0.26 18.23
N TRP A 61 27.42 -1.10 17.52
CA TRP A 61 27.68 -2.48 17.92
C TRP A 61 29.01 -3.01 17.39
N LYS A 62 29.40 -4.21 17.83
CA LYS A 62 30.73 -4.81 17.57
C LYS A 62 31.87 -3.85 17.96
N ARG A 63 31.85 -3.32 19.19
CA ARG A 63 32.86 -2.37 19.69
C ARG A 63 33.02 -1.17 18.77
N ASP A 64 31.90 -0.52 18.44
CA ASP A 64 31.79 0.67 17.59
C ASP A 64 32.30 0.50 16.13
N ARG A 65 32.55 -0.74 15.68
CA ARG A 65 32.95 -1.04 14.28
C ARG A 65 31.79 -0.96 13.30
N ARG A 66 30.56 -1.08 13.79
CA ARG A 66 29.34 -0.94 12.98
C ARG A 66 28.39 0.01 13.67
N PHE A 67 27.69 0.79 12.86
CA PHE A 67 26.67 1.68 13.35
C PHE A 67 25.50 1.77 12.37
N ALA A 68 24.36 2.22 12.89
CA ALA A 68 23.18 2.56 12.12
C ALA A 68 22.59 3.86 12.67
N TRP A 69 22.07 4.69 11.76
CA TRP A 69 21.33 5.88 12.14
C TRP A 69 19.95 5.51 12.68
N LEU A 70 19.57 6.17 13.77
CA LEU A 70 18.26 6.10 14.39
C LEU A 70 17.48 7.38 14.08
N TYR A 71 16.22 7.20 13.74
CA TYR A 71 15.28 8.24 13.36
C TYR A 71 14.07 8.18 14.27
N VAL A 72 13.44 9.33 14.51
CA VAL A 72 12.23 9.41 15.32
C VAL A 72 11.04 8.89 14.53
N ASP A 73 10.35 7.90 15.09
CA ASP A 73 9.20 7.24 14.47
C ASP A 73 8.05 8.24 14.25
N ALA A 74 7.81 9.14 15.20
CA ALA A 74 6.75 10.15 15.12
C ALA A 74 6.95 11.16 13.97
N HIS A 75 8.18 11.35 13.50
CA HIS A 75 8.50 12.22 12.36
C HIS A 75 8.63 11.46 11.04
N ALA A 76 8.50 10.13 11.08
CA ALA A 76 8.51 9.31 9.88
C ALA A 76 7.23 9.56 9.08
N LYS A 77 7.35 9.46 7.76
CA LYS A 77 6.24 9.67 6.83
C LYS A 77 5.95 8.37 6.09
N PRO A 78 4.69 8.09 5.70
CA PRO A 78 4.39 7.00 4.79
C PRO A 78 5.29 7.06 3.55
N LYS A 79 5.86 5.92 3.16
CA LYS A 79 6.62 5.83 1.91
C LYS A 79 5.66 6.11 0.76
N ARG A 80 6.03 7.01 -0.14
CA ARG A 80 5.27 7.25 -1.38
C ARG A 80 5.22 5.96 -2.20
N THR A 81 4.02 5.57 -2.60
CA THR A 81 3.78 4.52 -3.59
C THR A 81 3.93 5.13 -4.97
N ALA A 82 4.68 4.47 -5.85
CA ALA A 82 4.78 4.89 -7.23
C ALA A 82 3.43 4.68 -7.92
N THR A 83 3.04 5.59 -8.81
CA THR A 83 1.87 5.40 -9.67
C THR A 83 2.16 4.36 -10.76
N ASP A 84 1.14 3.76 -11.34
CA ASP A 84 1.32 2.78 -12.42
C ASP A 84 2.09 3.37 -13.60
N ALA A 85 1.77 4.62 -13.99
CA ALA A 85 2.53 5.35 -15.01
C ALA A 85 4.02 5.51 -14.65
N GLN A 86 4.35 5.74 -13.38
CA GLN A 86 5.75 5.80 -12.92
C GLN A 86 6.42 4.42 -12.98
N LEU A 87 5.70 3.35 -12.64
CA LEU A 87 6.21 1.99 -12.74
C LEU A 87 6.47 1.60 -14.19
N THR A 88 5.56 1.92 -15.12
CA THR A 88 5.75 1.73 -16.56
C THR A 88 6.97 2.51 -17.06
N ALA A 89 7.10 3.79 -16.68
CA ALA A 89 8.25 4.60 -17.06
C ALA A 89 9.58 4.01 -16.54
N VAL A 90 9.60 3.49 -15.31
CA VAL A 90 10.77 2.79 -14.75
C VAL A 90 11.03 1.49 -15.50
N GLY A 91 10.00 0.74 -15.87
CA GLY A 91 10.10 -0.46 -16.71
C GLY A 91 10.79 -0.16 -18.04
N LYS A 92 10.30 0.85 -18.76
CA LYS A 92 10.91 1.32 -20.03
C LYS A 92 12.36 1.77 -19.84
N ALA A 93 12.65 2.52 -18.79
CA ALA A 93 14.03 2.94 -18.48
C ALA A 93 14.95 1.74 -18.16
N LEU A 94 14.45 0.72 -17.47
CA LEU A 94 15.21 -0.50 -17.19
C LEU A 94 15.42 -1.35 -18.45
N ALA A 95 14.42 -1.45 -19.33
CA ALA A 95 14.54 -2.12 -20.63
C ALA A 95 15.58 -1.43 -21.52
N ALA A 96 15.57 -0.10 -21.58
CA ALA A 96 16.56 0.69 -22.31
C ALA A 96 18.00 0.43 -21.84
N ARG A 97 18.21 0.17 -20.54
CA ARG A 97 19.53 -0.18 -19.99
C ARG A 97 20.00 -1.59 -20.31
N LYS A 98 19.16 -2.39 -20.97
CA LYS A 98 19.40 -3.80 -21.31
C LYS A 98 19.46 -4.00 -22.83
N LEU A 99 19.86 -2.97 -23.56
CA LEU A 99 20.00 -3.02 -25.02
C LEU A 99 21.46 -2.84 -25.39
N CYS A 100 22.01 -3.82 -26.10
CA CYS A 100 23.31 -3.77 -26.74
C CYS A 100 23.14 -3.15 -28.13
N ALA A 101 24.05 -2.24 -28.49
CA ALA A 101 24.07 -1.61 -29.80
C ALA A 101 24.32 -2.58 -30.96
N GLU A 102 24.88 -3.76 -30.68
CA GLU A 102 25.21 -4.78 -31.69
C GLU A 102 24.17 -5.91 -31.74
N CYS A 103 23.90 -6.55 -30.60
CA CYS A 103 23.06 -7.75 -30.53
C CYS A 103 21.64 -7.51 -30.01
N GLY A 104 21.28 -6.27 -29.66
CA GLY A 104 19.93 -5.91 -29.23
C GLY A 104 19.65 -6.26 -27.75
N PRO A 105 18.41 -6.67 -27.40
CA PRO A 105 18.00 -6.94 -26.01
C PRO A 105 18.80 -8.05 -25.34
N VAL A 106 19.26 -7.79 -24.11
CA VAL A 106 19.98 -8.72 -23.24
C VAL A 106 19.33 -8.79 -21.85
N ASP A 107 19.67 -9.79 -21.05
CA ASP A 107 19.07 -10.00 -19.72
C ASP A 107 19.77 -9.19 -18.59
N HIS A 108 20.98 -8.68 -18.86
CA HIS A 108 21.84 -7.94 -17.96
C HIS A 108 21.99 -6.46 -18.33
N PHE A 109 22.55 -5.66 -17.42
CA PHE A 109 22.75 -4.23 -17.69
C PHE A 109 23.94 -4.00 -18.61
N VAL A 110 23.69 -3.23 -19.67
CA VAL A 110 24.69 -2.82 -20.66
C VAL A 110 25.50 -1.63 -20.14
N ARG A 111 26.77 -1.58 -20.54
CA ARG A 111 27.70 -0.50 -20.17
C ARG A 111 27.33 0.78 -20.89
N THR A 112 27.36 1.91 -20.18
CA THR A 112 26.96 3.20 -20.76
C THR A 112 28.04 3.84 -21.64
N THR A 113 29.30 3.43 -21.51
CA THR A 113 30.44 4.06 -22.21
C THR A 113 30.49 3.69 -23.69
N ASP A 114 30.22 2.43 -24.03
CA ASP A 114 30.26 1.89 -25.38
C ASP A 114 28.92 1.29 -25.83
N GLN A 115 27.94 1.19 -24.93
CA GLN A 115 26.62 0.59 -25.20
C GLN A 115 26.70 -0.84 -25.72
N LEU A 116 27.72 -1.59 -25.27
CA LEU A 116 27.93 -3.00 -25.60
C LEU A 116 27.70 -3.88 -24.37
N CYS A 117 27.08 -5.04 -24.59
CA CYS A 117 27.05 -6.10 -23.59
C CYS A 117 28.47 -6.63 -23.33
N GLY A 118 28.63 -7.40 -22.24
CA GLY A 118 29.94 -7.96 -21.87
C GLY A 118 30.59 -8.75 -23.01
N ASP A 119 29.81 -9.59 -23.68
CA ASP A 119 30.30 -10.46 -24.75
C ASP A 119 30.74 -9.68 -26.00
N CYS A 120 29.96 -8.69 -26.44
CA CYS A 120 30.31 -7.85 -27.59
C CYS A 120 31.51 -6.94 -27.28
N HIS A 121 31.62 -6.47 -26.04
CA HIS A 121 32.78 -5.72 -25.59
C HIS A 121 34.06 -6.58 -25.64
N GLU A 122 33.99 -7.80 -25.09
CA GLU A 122 35.12 -8.74 -25.10
C GLU A 122 35.50 -9.19 -26.52
N ALA A 123 34.52 -9.32 -27.43
CA ALA A 123 34.75 -9.61 -28.83
C ALA A 123 35.42 -8.45 -29.62
N GLY A 124 35.61 -7.28 -29.00
CA GLY A 124 36.25 -6.13 -29.62
C GLY A 124 35.39 -5.46 -30.69
N VAL A 125 34.06 -5.60 -30.59
CA VAL A 125 33.13 -4.91 -31.48
C VAL A 125 33.36 -3.40 -31.34
N THR A 126 33.55 -2.72 -32.46
CA THR A 126 33.58 -1.26 -32.45
C THR A 126 32.14 -0.79 -32.51
N PRO A 127 31.65 -0.06 -31.48
CA PRO A 127 30.31 0.49 -31.55
C PRO A 127 30.19 1.44 -32.75
N PRO A 128 28.99 1.66 -33.30
CA PRO A 128 28.82 2.59 -34.41
C PRO A 128 29.42 3.95 -34.03
N GLY A 129 30.33 4.46 -34.87
CA GLY A 129 31.32 5.50 -34.53
C GLY A 129 30.79 6.90 -34.20
N ASP A 130 29.49 7.05 -33.94
CA ASP A 130 28.85 8.24 -33.39
C ASP A 130 27.77 7.80 -32.37
N GLU A 131 27.72 8.45 -31.21
CA GLU A 131 26.70 8.26 -30.18
C GLU A 131 25.28 8.39 -30.76
N ALA A 132 25.07 9.26 -31.75
CA ALA A 132 23.78 9.41 -32.40
C ALA A 132 23.37 8.16 -33.22
N ALA A 133 24.33 7.47 -33.84
CA ALA A 133 24.06 6.23 -34.57
C ALA A 133 23.74 5.08 -33.61
N THR A 134 24.49 5.00 -32.50
CA THR A 134 24.21 4.05 -31.41
C THR A 134 22.81 4.28 -30.82
N TRP A 135 22.45 5.54 -30.55
CA TRP A 135 21.13 5.89 -30.04
C TRP A 135 20.00 5.48 -31.00
N ARG A 136 20.16 5.65 -32.31
CA ARG A 136 19.15 5.24 -33.30
C ARG A 136 18.92 3.74 -33.29
N VAL A 137 20.00 2.94 -33.30
CA VAL A 137 19.89 1.47 -33.24
C VAL A 137 19.17 1.04 -31.96
N LEU A 138 19.55 1.59 -30.81
CA LEU A 138 18.89 1.28 -29.55
C LEU A 138 17.41 1.68 -29.53
N HIS A 139 17.04 2.80 -30.16
CA HIS A 139 15.65 3.25 -30.24
C HIS A 139 14.82 2.36 -31.16
N GLU A 140 15.39 1.82 -32.23
CA GLU A 140 14.73 0.86 -33.13
C GLU A 140 14.34 -0.42 -32.36
N TRP A 141 15.25 -0.97 -31.56
CA TRP A 141 14.95 -2.09 -30.68
C TRP A 141 13.90 -1.76 -29.61
N GLN A 142 13.87 -0.52 -29.09
CA GLN A 142 12.85 -0.07 -28.13
C GLN A 142 11.46 0.01 -28.76
N SER A 143 11.35 0.48 -30.01
CA SER A 143 10.05 0.52 -30.70
C SER A 143 9.45 -0.85 -30.94
N ASP A 144 10.28 -1.85 -31.23
CA ASP A 144 9.83 -3.23 -31.41
C ASP A 144 9.33 -3.86 -30.10
N THR A 145 9.89 -3.45 -28.96
CA THR A 145 9.43 -3.88 -27.64
C THR A 145 8.19 -3.12 -27.17
N ASP A 146 8.10 -1.82 -27.46
CA ASP A 146 6.93 -1.00 -27.13
C ASP A 146 5.67 -1.42 -27.91
N ALA A 147 5.82 -1.93 -29.14
CA ALA A 147 4.71 -2.53 -29.90
C ALA A 147 4.14 -3.80 -29.26
N SER A 148 4.88 -4.45 -28.35
CA SER A 148 4.42 -5.62 -27.59
C SER A 148 3.73 -5.26 -26.27
N ASP A 149 3.84 -4.01 -25.81
CA ASP A 149 3.23 -3.51 -24.55
C ASP A 149 1.73 -3.14 -24.70
N ASP A 150 1.14 -3.31 -25.89
CA ASP A 150 -0.30 -3.18 -26.17
C ASP A 150 -1.19 -4.20 -25.41
N VAL A 151 -0.60 -5.02 -24.53
CA VAL A 151 -1.30 -5.93 -23.61
C VAL A 151 -1.92 -5.18 -22.42
N ALA A 152 -1.42 -4.00 -22.06
CA ALA A 152 -1.96 -3.17 -20.97
C ALA A 152 -3.48 -2.91 -21.06
N PRO A 153 -4.04 -2.44 -22.21
CA PRO A 153 -5.49 -2.29 -22.34
C PRO A 153 -6.27 -3.61 -22.33
N ALA A 154 -5.62 -4.76 -22.52
CA ALA A 154 -6.27 -6.07 -22.41
C ALA A 154 -6.39 -6.54 -20.94
N VAL A 155 -5.37 -6.29 -20.11
CA VAL A 155 -5.44 -6.61 -18.67
C VAL A 155 -6.41 -5.69 -17.92
N ASP A 156 -6.48 -4.41 -18.28
CA ASP A 156 -7.46 -3.48 -17.69
C ASP A 156 -8.91 -3.89 -18.02
N ARG A 157 -9.18 -4.26 -19.28
CA ARG A 157 -10.49 -4.79 -19.69
C ARG A 157 -10.84 -6.11 -18.99
N ALA A 158 -9.86 -6.98 -18.77
CA ALA A 158 -10.06 -8.24 -18.04
C ALA A 158 -10.34 -7.99 -16.55
N ALA A 159 -9.65 -7.03 -15.92
CA ALA A 159 -9.88 -6.65 -14.53
C ALA A 159 -11.27 -6.02 -14.34
N GLU A 160 -11.70 -5.14 -15.24
CA GLU A 160 -13.06 -4.61 -15.23
C GLU A 160 -14.12 -5.70 -15.46
N ALA A 161 -13.85 -6.66 -16.36
CA ALA A 161 -14.76 -7.79 -16.59
C ALA A 161 -14.89 -8.67 -15.33
N ALA A 162 -13.79 -8.92 -14.62
CA ALA A 162 -13.80 -9.64 -13.35
C ALA A 162 -14.55 -8.87 -12.25
N ALA A 163 -14.38 -7.55 -12.18
CA ALA A 163 -15.13 -6.71 -11.23
C ALA A 163 -16.64 -6.70 -11.51
N ARG A 164 -17.04 -6.65 -12.79
CA ARG A 164 -18.44 -6.78 -13.22
C ARG A 164 -19.01 -8.15 -12.86
N ALA A 165 -18.27 -9.23 -13.10
CA ALA A 165 -18.67 -10.59 -12.74
C ALA A 165 -18.87 -10.74 -11.22
N ALA A 166 -17.93 -10.24 -10.40
CA ALA A 166 -18.06 -10.26 -8.95
C ALA A 166 -19.26 -9.43 -8.43
N ALA A 167 -19.59 -8.31 -9.09
CA ALA A 167 -20.79 -7.54 -8.76
C ALA A 167 -22.08 -8.31 -9.10
N GLN A 168 -22.12 -9.03 -10.23
CA GLN A 168 -23.25 -9.88 -10.60
C GLN A 168 -23.44 -11.01 -9.58
N THR A 169 -22.37 -11.69 -9.15
CA THR A 169 -22.45 -12.73 -8.12
C THR A 169 -23.06 -12.21 -6.82
N ARG A 170 -22.61 -11.04 -6.33
CA ARG A 170 -23.18 -10.43 -5.11
C ARG A 170 -24.66 -10.07 -5.26
N HIS A 171 -25.06 -9.56 -6.43
CA HIS A 171 -26.48 -9.25 -6.68
C HIS A 171 -27.32 -10.53 -6.73
N THR A 172 -26.79 -11.63 -7.28
CA THR A 172 -27.50 -12.92 -7.27
C THR A 172 -27.62 -13.48 -5.86
N GLU A 173 -26.57 -13.38 -5.04
CA GLU A 173 -26.60 -13.79 -3.63
C GLU A 173 -27.61 -12.98 -2.82
N GLN A 174 -27.62 -11.65 -2.98
CA GLN A 174 -28.63 -10.80 -2.35
C GLN A 174 -30.05 -11.15 -2.80
N ALA A 175 -30.27 -11.38 -4.10
CA ALA A 175 -31.58 -11.78 -4.59
C ALA A 175 -32.03 -13.15 -4.04
N THR A 176 -31.11 -14.10 -3.85
CA THR A 176 -31.43 -15.38 -3.20
C THR A 176 -31.74 -15.23 -1.72
N ASP A 177 -31.02 -14.35 -1.01
CA ASP A 177 -31.27 -14.04 0.40
C ASP A 177 -32.62 -13.35 0.58
N ASP A 178 -32.94 -12.38 -0.29
CA ASP A 178 -34.23 -11.66 -0.30
C ASP A 178 -35.39 -12.62 -0.60
N ALA A 179 -35.24 -13.51 -1.61
CA ALA A 179 -36.25 -14.52 -1.91
C ALA A 179 -36.47 -15.50 -0.74
N THR A 180 -35.38 -15.91 -0.08
CA THR A 180 -35.45 -16.76 1.12
C THR A 180 -36.14 -16.04 2.27
N ARG A 181 -35.89 -14.74 2.43
CA ARG A 181 -36.55 -13.89 3.43
C ARG A 181 -38.04 -13.74 3.16
N ASP A 182 -38.43 -13.48 1.91
CA ASP A 182 -39.83 -13.35 1.51
C ASP A 182 -40.59 -14.67 1.67
N GLU A 183 -39.96 -15.81 1.36
CA GLU A 183 -40.52 -17.14 1.64
C GLU A 183 -40.71 -17.39 3.15
N GLN A 184 -39.76 -16.97 3.98
CA GLN A 184 -39.90 -17.02 5.44
C GLN A 184 -41.04 -16.11 5.92
N LEU A 185 -41.15 -14.88 5.42
CA LEU A 185 -42.24 -13.97 5.78
C LEU A 185 -43.61 -14.54 5.36
N ALA A 186 -43.71 -15.11 4.16
CA ALA A 186 -44.92 -15.76 3.67
C ALA A 186 -45.32 -16.98 4.53
N ARG A 187 -44.34 -17.70 5.09
CA ARG A 187 -44.57 -18.81 6.03
C ARG A 187 -45.16 -18.35 7.36
N TRP A 188 -44.84 -17.14 7.83
CA TRP A 188 -45.31 -16.61 9.13
C TRP A 188 -46.67 -15.92 9.03
N HIS A 189 -47.05 -15.45 7.83
CA HIS A 189 -48.36 -14.84 7.55
C HIS A 189 -49.64 -15.68 7.80
N PRO A 190 -49.63 -17.03 7.84
CA PRO A 190 -50.81 -17.82 8.24
C PRO A 190 -51.17 -17.65 9.72
N ASP A 191 -50.19 -17.34 10.59
CA ASP A 191 -50.40 -17.20 12.03
C ASP A 191 -51.08 -15.85 12.36
N ASP A 192 -50.78 -14.78 11.62
CA ASP A 192 -51.35 -13.44 11.84
C ASP A 192 -52.87 -13.37 11.52
N HIS A 193 -53.36 -14.19 10.58
CA HIS A 193 -54.79 -14.29 10.27
C HIS A 193 -55.57 -15.15 11.28
N ALA A 194 -54.88 -15.99 12.08
CA ALA A 194 -55.49 -16.75 13.16
C ALA A 194 -55.68 -15.88 14.42
N GLU A 195 -54.79 -14.91 14.68
CA GLU A 195 -54.89 -14.03 15.86
C GLU A 195 -55.99 -12.95 15.73
N HIS A 196 -56.43 -12.61 14.51
CA HIS A 196 -57.54 -11.66 14.29
C HIS A 196 -58.93 -12.32 14.20
N GLY A 197 -59.03 -13.63 14.38
CA GLY A 197 -60.26 -14.41 14.21
C GLY A 197 -60.77 -15.08 15.50
N SER A 198 -60.98 -14.33 16.58
CA SER A 198 -61.83 -14.76 17.70
C SER A 198 -62.17 -13.58 18.61
N GLY A 199 -63.12 -12.76 18.18
CA GLY A 199 -63.66 -11.67 18.97
C GLY A 199 -65.18 -11.59 18.82
N ASP A 200 -65.87 -12.73 18.94
CA ASP A 200 -67.32 -12.77 19.11
C ASP A 200 -67.65 -12.27 20.53
N ASP A 201 -68.15 -11.04 20.53
CA ASP A 201 -69.17 -10.44 21.41
C ASP A 201 -69.61 -11.21 22.65
N ASP A 202 -69.21 -10.72 23.83
CA ASP A 202 -70.13 -10.71 24.99
C ASP A 202 -69.74 -9.61 25.99
N HIS A 203 -70.37 -8.42 25.83
CA HIS A 203 -70.50 -7.48 26.94
C HIS A 203 -71.93 -6.98 27.05
N THR A 204 -72.67 -7.76 27.83
CA THR A 204 -73.90 -7.38 28.51
C THR A 204 -73.69 -6.08 29.30
N GLY A 205 -74.69 -5.22 29.25
CA GLY A 205 -74.60 -3.81 29.62
C GLY A 205 -74.47 -3.50 31.11
N ALA A 206 -74.08 -2.25 31.37
CA ALA A 206 -74.52 -1.50 32.53
C ALA A 206 -74.52 0.00 32.18
N ASP A 207 -75.73 0.53 32.14
CA ASP A 207 -76.09 1.93 31.95
C ASP A 207 -75.31 2.89 32.85
N ARG A 208 -74.79 3.97 32.25
CA ARG A 208 -74.73 5.28 32.92
C ARG A 208 -74.83 6.42 31.90
N PHE A 209 -76.01 6.56 31.29
CA PHE A 209 -76.40 7.78 30.59
C PHE A 209 -76.61 8.92 31.61
N GLY A 210 -75.74 9.92 31.55
CA GLY A 210 -75.95 11.25 32.11
C GLY A 210 -75.83 12.26 30.98
N ALA A 211 -76.97 12.67 30.43
CA ALA A 211 -77.11 13.64 29.35
C ALA A 211 -76.67 15.05 29.76
N MET A 212 -76.09 15.79 28.82
CA MET A 212 -76.17 17.25 28.61
C MET A 212 -75.51 17.52 27.25
N GLU A 213 -76.27 17.29 26.18
CA GLU A 213 -77.00 18.31 25.40
C GLU A 213 -76.09 19.14 24.49
N ALA A 214 -76.31 18.90 23.20
CA ALA A 214 -75.80 19.65 22.08
C ALA A 214 -76.45 21.04 22.01
N GLY A 215 -75.70 22.00 21.49
CA GLY A 215 -76.22 23.27 21.03
C GLY A 215 -75.26 23.86 20.01
N ALA A 216 -75.44 23.47 18.75
CA ALA A 216 -74.82 24.12 17.60
C ALA A 216 -75.49 25.47 17.34
N ALA A 217 -74.69 26.53 17.23
CA ALA A 217 -74.83 27.69 16.33
C ALA A 217 -73.79 28.75 16.71
#